data_AF-G5QZD9-F1
#
_entry.id   AF-G5QZD9-F1
#
_cell.length_a   1.000
_cell.length_b   1.000
_cell.length_c   1.000
_cell.angle_alpha   90.00
_cell.angle_beta   90.00
_cell.angle_gamma   90.00
#
_symmetry.space_group_name_H-M   'P 1'
#
loop_
_entity.id
_entity.type
_entity.pdbx_description
1 polymer ?
#
loop_
_entity_poly.entity_id
_entity_poly.type
_entity_poly.pdbx_seq_one_letter_code
_entity_poly.pdbx_strand_id
1 'polypeptide(L)'
;ALALMAKIIPENTGGFIPVLSVLLSISAILTSFFGIYLGFYDALSGIIINIADRFIVRGKKFNNFLPYLVTLTAIVLLWGWVVADVSTMALLQWTVGTFGLVSCLIPCYLIWRVPSLQKYKSPAVIFVSLMGFMLVVSPLFKLLEK
;
A
#
# COMPACT_ATOMS: atom_id res chain seq x y z
N ALA A 1 -3.32 -17.56 6.89
CA ALA A 1 -3.43 -18.02 8.30
C ALA A 1 -4.68 -18.86 8.53
N LEU A 2 -5.89 -18.33 8.28
CA LEU A 2 -7.15 -19.08 8.46
C LEU A 2 -7.20 -20.39 7.63
N ALA A 3 -6.87 -20.35 6.34
CA ALA A 3 -6.85 -21.54 5.48
C ALA A 3 -5.83 -22.60 5.91
N LEU A 4 -4.74 -22.19 6.56
CA LEU A 4 -3.73 -23.10 7.10
C LEU A 4 -4.22 -23.75 8.39
N MET A 5 -4.89 -22.99 9.26
CA MET A 5 -5.53 -23.49 10.49
C MET A 5 -6.64 -24.50 10.20
N ALA A 6 -7.39 -24.33 9.10
CA ALA A 6 -8.38 -25.31 8.66
C ALA A 6 -7.80 -26.70 8.35
N LYS A 7 -6.52 -26.78 7.98
CA LYS A 7 -5.83 -28.05 7.71
C LYS A 7 -5.40 -28.79 8.99
N ILE A 8 -5.44 -28.11 10.14
CA ILE A 8 -4.99 -28.60 11.46
C ILE A 8 -6.18 -28.95 12.37
N ILE A 9 -7.39 -28.55 11.99
CA ILE A 9 -8.63 -28.89 12.71
C ILE A 9 -9.01 -30.34 12.36
N PRO A 10 -9.26 -31.23 13.35
CA PRO A 10 -9.56 -32.63 13.11
C PRO A 10 -10.78 -32.81 12.20
N GLU A 11 -10.69 -33.73 11.24
CA GLU A 11 -11.73 -34.04 10.23
C GLU A 11 -13.12 -34.40 10.81
N ASN A 12 -13.21 -34.64 12.11
CA ASN A 12 -14.45 -34.95 12.83
C ASN A 12 -15.37 -33.72 13.06
N THR A 13 -14.87 -32.51 12.82
CA THR A 13 -15.73 -31.30 12.86
C THR A 13 -16.13 -30.94 11.43
N GLY A 14 -17.23 -31.54 10.95
CA GLY A 14 -17.97 -31.25 9.71
C GLY A 14 -17.20 -30.52 8.58
N GLY A 15 -17.00 -31.17 7.44
CA GLY A 15 -16.23 -30.70 6.26
C GLY A 15 -16.60 -29.35 5.64
N PHE A 16 -17.52 -28.58 6.24
CA PHE A 16 -17.89 -27.21 5.88
C PHE A 16 -16.88 -26.16 6.36
N ILE A 17 -16.20 -26.36 7.49
CA ILE A 17 -15.28 -25.36 8.08
C ILE A 17 -14.07 -25.07 7.17
N PRO A 18 -13.40 -26.07 6.56
CA PRO A 18 -12.28 -25.81 5.65
C PRO A 18 -12.70 -25.05 4.39
N VAL A 19 -13.87 -25.38 3.84
CA VAL A 19 -14.45 -24.68 2.67
C VAL A 19 -14.71 -23.21 3.00
N LEU A 20 -15.32 -22.94 4.16
CA LEU A 20 -15.56 -21.57 4.62
C LEU A 20 -14.25 -20.79 4.80
N SER A 21 -13.21 -21.45 5.34
CA SER A 21 -11.91 -20.83 5.59
C SER A 21 -11.18 -20.43 4.30
N VAL A 22 -11.24 -21.28 3.26
CA VAL A 22 -10.70 -20.95 1.93
C VAL A 22 -11.50 -19.81 1.30
N LEU A 23 -12.83 -19.85 1.35
CA LEU A 23 -13.69 -18.79 0.86
C LEU A 23 -13.39 -17.44 1.52
N LEU A 24 -13.28 -17.43 2.86
CA LEU A 24 -12.91 -16.24 3.64
C LEU A 24 -11.52 -15.72 3.27
N SER A 25 -10.57 -16.62 3.00
CA SER A 25 -9.22 -16.23 2.61
C SER A 25 -9.21 -15.58 1.22
N ILE A 26 -9.93 -16.14 0.25
CA ILE A 26 -10.03 -15.57 -1.11
C ILE A 26 -10.79 -14.24 -1.08
N SER A 27 -11.91 -14.16 -0.38
CA SER A 27 -12.68 -12.92 -0.28
C SER A 27 -11.91 -11.80 0.43
N ALA A 28 -11.12 -12.13 1.46
CA ALA A 28 -10.23 -11.19 2.12
C ALA A 28 -9.16 -10.66 1.16
N ILE A 29 -8.51 -11.54 0.39
CA ILE A 29 -7.51 -11.13 -0.60
C ILE A 29 -8.13 -10.22 -1.67
N LEU A 30 -9.30 -10.57 -2.21
CA LEU A 30 -10.01 -9.74 -3.20
C LEU A 30 -10.38 -8.37 -2.63
N THR A 31 -10.89 -8.33 -1.39
CA THR A 31 -11.27 -7.07 -0.72
C THR A 31 -10.07 -6.18 -0.51
N SER A 32 -8.95 -6.72 0.01
CA SER A 32 -7.71 -5.96 0.18
C SER A 32 -7.15 -5.49 -1.16
N PHE A 33 -7.20 -6.33 -2.19
CA PHE A 33 -6.75 -5.96 -3.53
C PHE A 33 -7.56 -4.79 -4.10
N PHE A 34 -8.90 -4.85 -4.06
CA PHE A 34 -9.74 -3.77 -4.56
C PHE A 34 -9.57 -2.48 -3.76
N GLY A 35 -9.41 -2.57 -2.44
CA GLY A 35 -9.16 -1.39 -1.60
C GLY A 35 -7.86 -0.67 -1.99
N ILE A 36 -6.76 -1.41 -2.19
CA ILE A 36 -5.47 -0.86 -2.60
C ILE A 36 -5.55 -0.34 -4.05
N TYR A 37 -6.19 -1.10 -4.95
CA TYR A 37 -6.38 -0.72 -6.35
C TYR A 37 -7.14 0.60 -6.49
N LEU A 38 -8.22 0.79 -5.72
CA LEU A 38 -9.00 2.03 -5.76
C LEU A 38 -8.17 3.23 -5.29
N GLY A 39 -7.40 3.06 -4.21
CA GLY A 39 -6.48 4.11 -3.74
C GLY A 39 -5.39 4.44 -4.76
N PHE A 40 -4.82 3.44 -5.43
CA PHE A 40 -3.87 3.63 -6.53
C PHE A 40 -4.51 4.35 -7.72
N TYR A 41 -5.74 3.95 -8.08
CA TYR A 41 -6.50 4.54 -9.17
C TYR A 41 -6.76 6.03 -8.93
N ASP A 42 -7.21 6.39 -7.74
CA ASP A 42 -7.48 7.79 -7.37
C ASP A 42 -6.19 8.62 -7.32
N ALA A 43 -5.10 8.05 -6.76
CA ALA A 43 -3.81 8.71 -6.71
C ALA A 43 -3.26 9.00 -8.12
N LEU A 44 -3.23 8.00 -9.00
CA LEU A 44 -2.75 8.18 -10.37
C LEU A 44 -3.65 9.12 -11.18
N SER A 45 -4.97 8.95 -11.08
CA SER A 45 -5.92 9.83 -11.78
C SER A 45 -5.74 11.27 -11.32
N GLY A 46 -5.59 11.51 -10.01
CA GLY A 46 -5.32 12.84 -9.46
C GLY A 46 -4.01 13.45 -9.96
N ILE A 47 -2.91 12.67 -9.99
CA ILE A 47 -1.63 13.12 -10.53
C ILE A 47 -1.74 13.48 -12.01
N ILE A 48 -2.34 12.59 -12.81
CA ILE A 48 -2.49 12.79 -14.25
C ILE A 48 -3.37 14.01 -14.54
N ILE A 49 -4.49 14.18 -13.83
CA ILE A 49 -5.37 15.34 -13.98
C ILE A 49 -4.63 16.62 -13.59
N ASN A 50 -3.90 16.63 -12.47
CA ASN A 50 -3.15 17.80 -12.01
C ASN A 50 -2.05 18.22 -13.00
N ILE A 51 -1.35 17.26 -13.60
CA ILE A 51 -0.36 17.53 -14.65
C ILE A 51 -1.05 18.02 -15.93
N ALA A 52 -2.13 17.36 -16.35
CA ALA A 52 -2.86 17.71 -17.56
C ALA A 52 -3.43 19.13 -17.47
N ASP A 53 -4.00 19.51 -16.32
CA ASP A 53 -4.55 20.85 -16.10
C ASP A 53 -3.48 21.95 -16.14
N ARG A 54 -2.23 21.60 -15.80
CA ARG A 54 -1.10 22.51 -15.85
C ARG A 54 -0.56 22.74 -17.27
N PHE A 55 -0.78 21.81 -18.20
CA PHE A 55 -0.18 21.85 -19.54
C PHE A 55 -1.18 21.97 -20.70
N ILE A 56 -2.42 21.50 -20.58
CA ILE A 56 -3.39 21.41 -21.67
C ILE A 56 -4.80 21.83 -21.21
N VAL A 57 -5.51 22.61 -22.04
CA VAL A 57 -6.95 22.91 -21.85
C VAL A 57 -7.76 21.62 -21.99
N ARG A 58 -8.46 21.27 -20.91
CA ARG A 58 -9.13 19.99 -20.69
C ARG A 58 -10.13 19.63 -21.80
N GLY A 59 -9.89 18.53 -22.51
CA GLY A 59 -10.86 17.95 -23.45
C GLY A 59 -11.73 16.87 -22.78
N LYS A 60 -13.05 16.87 -23.01
CA LYS A 60 -14.00 15.86 -22.47
C LYS A 60 -13.61 14.40 -22.79
N LYS A 61 -12.90 14.19 -23.92
CA LYS A 61 -12.36 12.89 -24.34
C LYS A 61 -11.26 12.35 -23.42
N PHE A 62 -10.45 13.23 -22.83
CA PHE A 62 -9.36 12.83 -21.94
C PHE A 62 -9.88 12.19 -20.65
N ASN A 63 -10.93 12.78 -20.06
CA ASN A 63 -11.52 12.27 -18.83
C ASN A 63 -12.16 10.88 -19.01
N ASN A 64 -12.66 10.58 -20.21
CA ASN A 64 -13.24 9.26 -20.50
C ASN A 64 -12.16 8.20 -20.79
N PHE A 65 -10.97 8.61 -21.24
CA PHE A 65 -9.85 7.70 -21.53
C PHE A 65 -8.97 7.42 -20.29
N LEU A 66 -8.95 8.35 -19.34
CA LEU A 66 -8.22 8.24 -18.08
C LEU A 66 -8.43 6.91 -17.33
N PRO A 67 -9.67 6.43 -17.10
CA PRO A 67 -9.88 5.17 -16.39
C PRO A 67 -9.25 3.96 -17.08
N TYR A 68 -9.37 3.92 -18.41
CA TYR A 68 -8.78 2.85 -19.22
C TYR A 68 -7.25 2.87 -19.14
N LEU A 69 -6.64 4.05 -19.20
CA LEU A 69 -5.19 4.21 -19.12
C LEU A 69 -4.64 3.78 -17.75
N VAL A 70 -5.29 4.16 -16.66
CA VAL A 70 -4.86 3.79 -15.30
C VAL A 70 -5.00 2.28 -15.08
N THR A 71 -6.11 1.68 -15.53
CA THR A 71 -6.34 0.23 -15.44
C THR A 71 -5.32 -0.55 -16.27
N LEU A 72 -5.06 -0.13 -17.51
CA LEU A 72 -4.06 -0.76 -18.38
C LEU A 72 -2.66 -0.70 -17.76
N THR A 73 -2.29 0.46 -17.19
CA THR A 73 -1.01 0.64 -16.51
C THR A 73 -0.86 -0.30 -15.32
N ALA A 74 -1.91 -0.46 -14.51
CA ALA A 74 -1.91 -1.40 -13.38
C ALA A 74 -1.69 -2.85 -13.84
N ILE A 75 -2.37 -3.28 -14.90
CA ILE A 75 -2.25 -4.64 -15.46
C ILE A 75 -0.83 -4.88 -15.97
N VAL A 76 -0.26 -3.94 -16.73
CA VAL A 76 1.11 -4.05 -17.27
C VAL A 76 2.15 -4.09 -16.14
N LEU A 77 1.98 -3.28 -15.09
CA LEU A 77 2.87 -3.30 -13.93
C LEU A 77 2.82 -4.63 -13.17
N LEU A 78 1.62 -5.15 -12.90
CA LEU A 78 1.44 -6.44 -12.24
C LEU A 78 1.98 -7.59 -13.10
N TRP A 79 1.73 -7.54 -14.41
CA TRP A 79 2.28 -8.52 -15.35
C TRP A 79 3.81 -8.48 -15.36
N GLY A 80 4.41 -7.28 -15.48
CA GLY A 80 5.86 -7.10 -15.47
C GLY A 80 6.49 -7.58 -14.16
N TRP A 81 5.83 -7.36 -13.04
CA TRP A 81 6.25 -7.87 -11.74
C TRP A 81 6.32 -9.40 -11.71
N VAL A 82 5.30 -10.09 -12.25
CA VAL A 82 5.24 -11.56 -12.29
C VAL A 82 6.33 -12.12 -13.22
N VAL A 83 6.55 -11.52 -14.38
CA VAL A 83 7.56 -11.99 -15.35
C VAL A 83 8.99 -11.78 -14.84
N ALA A 84 9.23 -10.72 -14.06
CA ALA A 84 10.56 -10.40 -13.54
C ALA A 84 10.97 -11.25 -12.33
N ASP A 85 10.13 -12.18 -11.86
CA ASP A 85 10.34 -13.06 -10.69
C ASP A 85 10.93 -12.31 -9.49
N VAL A 86 10.49 -11.05 -9.29
CA VAL A 86 11.08 -10.23 -8.24
C VAL A 86 10.57 -10.76 -6.90
N SER A 87 11.49 -10.95 -5.96
CA SER A 87 11.16 -11.48 -4.65
C SER A 87 10.13 -10.60 -3.93
N THR A 88 8.97 -11.18 -3.62
CA THR A 88 7.92 -10.53 -2.82
C THR A 88 8.43 -10.09 -1.45
N MET A 89 9.39 -10.82 -0.89
CA MET A 89 10.04 -10.51 0.39
C MET A 89 10.87 -9.23 0.32
N ALA A 90 11.55 -8.97 -0.81
CA ALA A 90 12.31 -7.75 -1.01
C ALA A 90 11.39 -6.54 -1.12
N LEU A 91 10.30 -6.62 -1.89
CA LEU A 91 9.31 -5.54 -1.96
C LEU A 91 8.69 -5.24 -0.61
N LEU A 92 8.38 -6.26 0.19
CA LEU A 92 7.77 -6.06 1.49
C LEU A 92 8.68 -5.20 2.39
N GLN A 93 10.00 -5.44 2.33
CA GLN A 93 10.98 -4.66 3.10
C GLN A 93 11.05 -3.20 2.64
N TRP A 94 11.08 -2.96 1.32
CA TRP A 94 11.04 -1.61 0.77
C TRP A 94 9.73 -0.88 1.09
N THR A 95 8.60 -1.60 1.01
CA THR A 95 7.27 -1.08 1.31
C THR A 95 7.15 -0.68 2.78
N VAL A 96 7.69 -1.46 3.72
CA VAL A 96 7.68 -1.09 5.16
C VAL A 96 8.46 0.20 5.41
N GLY A 97 9.62 0.37 4.77
CA GLY A 97 10.40 1.61 4.89
C GLY A 97 9.64 2.83 4.36
N THR A 98 9.02 2.73 3.18
CA THR A 98 8.26 3.85 2.59
C THR A 98 6.97 4.13 3.34
N PHE A 99 6.24 3.11 3.79
CA PHE A 99 5.07 3.29 4.65
C PHE A 99 5.43 3.94 5.98
N GLY A 100 6.54 3.56 6.62
CA GLY A 100 7.02 4.21 7.83
C GLY A 100 7.33 5.70 7.58
N LEU A 101 7.97 6.02 6.46
CA LEU A 101 8.26 7.41 6.11
C LEU A 101 6.96 8.23 5.88
N VAL A 102 6.03 7.71 5.09
CA VAL A 102 4.80 8.42 4.73
C VAL A 102 3.83 8.54 5.91
N SER A 103 3.65 7.48 6.69
CA SER A 103 2.69 7.46 7.81
C SER A 103 3.21 8.12 9.08
N CYS A 104 4.52 8.06 9.33
CA CYS A 104 5.11 8.47 10.60
C CYS A 104 5.92 9.77 10.49
N LEU A 105 6.80 9.90 9.49
CA LEU A 105 7.68 11.08 9.37
C LEU A 105 6.95 12.30 8.80
N ILE A 106 6.12 12.15 7.76
CA ILE A 106 5.40 13.27 7.13
C ILE A 106 4.54 14.05 8.14
N PRO A 107 3.67 13.43 8.96
CA PRO A 107 2.86 14.18 9.92
C PRO A 107 3.70 14.82 11.03
N CYS A 108 4.76 14.16 11.49
CA CYS A 108 5.69 14.74 12.47
C CYS A 108 6.38 16.00 11.91
N TYR A 109 6.83 15.93 10.66
CA TYR A 109 7.41 17.07 9.95
C TYR A 109 6.39 18.20 9.77
N LEU A 110 5.13 17.88 9.44
CA LEU A 110 4.07 18.87 9.28
C LEU A 110 3.78 19.64 10.58
N ILE A 111 3.77 18.95 11.74
CA ILE A 111 3.56 19.58 13.06
C ILE A 111 4.67 20.60 13.36
N TRP A 112 5.90 20.34 12.94
CA TRP A 112 7.02 21.26 13.14
C TRP A 112 7.01 22.44 12.17
N ARG A 113 6.58 22.24 10.93
CA ARG A 113 6.59 23.27 9.89
C ARG A 113 5.35 24.16 9.89
N VAL A 114 4.17 23.62 10.22
CA VAL A 114 2.90 24.35 10.10
C VAL A 114 2.48 24.90 11.47
N PRO A 115 2.38 26.24 11.64
CA PRO A 115 2.09 26.85 12.93
C PRO A 115 0.71 26.48 13.50
N SER A 116 -0.27 26.16 12.65
CA SER A 116 -1.61 25.74 13.12
C SER A 116 -1.62 24.32 13.74
N LEU A 117 -0.63 23.48 13.42
CA LEU A 117 -0.51 22.13 13.97
C LEU A 117 0.44 22.04 15.17
N GLN A 118 1.17 23.12 15.50
CA GLN A 118 2.03 23.18 16.69
C GLN A 118 1.26 22.94 17.99
N LYS A 119 -0.06 23.17 18.01
CA LYS A 119 -0.95 22.86 19.14
C LYS A 119 -0.93 21.36 19.52
N TYR A 120 -0.58 20.49 18.57
CA TYR A 120 -0.47 19.04 18.77
C TYR A 120 0.97 18.59 19.08
N LYS A 121 1.91 19.51 19.35
CA LYS A 121 3.24 19.15 19.87
C LYS A 121 3.07 18.48 21.23
N SER A 122 3.16 17.16 21.22
CA SER A 122 3.22 16.31 22.41
C SER A 122 4.53 15.52 22.39
N PRO A 123 5.12 15.17 23.54
CA PRO A 123 6.27 14.27 23.60
C PRO A 123 6.02 12.93 22.88
N ALA A 124 4.76 12.51 22.73
CA ALA A 124 4.39 11.35 21.92
C ALA A 124 4.82 11.49 20.44
N VAL A 125 4.76 12.69 19.86
CA VAL A 125 5.15 12.95 18.46
C VAL A 125 6.65 12.73 18.26
N ILE A 126 7.46 13.07 19.27
CA ILE A 126 8.91 12.86 19.23
C ILE A 126 9.23 11.36 19.28
N PHE A 127 8.54 10.60 20.13
CA PHE A 127 8.68 9.14 20.21
C PHE A 127 8.27 8.44 18.92
N VAL A 128 7.15 8.87 18.31
CA VAL A 128 6.67 8.39 17.02
C VAL A 128 7.70 8.65 15.92
N SER A 129 8.25 9.88 15.83
CA SER A 129 9.32 10.20 14.88
C SER A 129 10.56 9.31 15.03
N LEU A 130 10.94 8.94 16.26
CA LEU A 130 12.08 8.06 16.52
C LEU A 130 11.80 6.63 16.04
N MET A 131 10.59 6.11 16.30
CA MET A 131 10.15 4.81 15.77
C MET A 131 10.09 4.80 14.24
N GLY A 132 9.60 5.88 13.62
CA GLY A 132 9.59 6.04 12.17
C GLY A 132 10.98 6.04 11.56
N PHE A 133 11.95 6.71 12.19
CA PHE A 133 13.34 6.68 11.75
C PHE A 133 13.92 5.26 11.84
N MET A 134 13.64 4.54 12.93
CA MET A 134 14.07 3.16 13.12
C MET A 134 13.51 2.21 12.04
N LEU A 135 12.25 2.41 11.64
CA LEU A 135 11.58 1.65 10.57
C LEU A 135 12.22 1.90 9.18
N VAL A 136 12.61 3.14 8.88
CA VAL A 136 13.28 3.49 7.61
C VAL A 136 14.71 2.94 7.55
N VAL A 137 15.37 2.85 8.70
CA VAL A 137 16.73 2.28 8.82
C VAL A 137 16.73 0.75 8.69
N SER A 138 15.62 0.07 8.98
CA SER A 138 15.49 -1.38 8.91
C SER A 138 15.83 -2.01 7.54
N PRO A 139 15.29 -1.54 6.40
CA PRO A 139 15.68 -2.06 5.08
C PRO A 139 17.14 -1.74 4.72
N LEU A 140 17.71 -0.64 5.24
CA LEU A 140 19.13 -0.29 5.02
C LEU A 140 20.06 -1.27 5.73
N PHE A 141 19.76 -1.68 6.95
CA PHE A 141 20.56 -2.70 7.66
C PHE A 141 20.56 -4.04 6.93
N LYS A 142 19.41 -4.48 6.41
CA LYS A 142 19.34 -5.72 5.60
C LYS A 142 20.09 -5.64 4.26
N LEU A 143 20.24 -4.44 3.70
CA LEU A 143 21.08 -4.20 2.52
C LEU A 143 22.57 -4.16 2.86
N LEU A 144 22.93 -3.80 4.10
CA LEU A 144 24.31 -3.67 4.59
C LEU A 144 24.89 -4.98 5.15
N GLU A 145 24.01 -5.95 5.48
CA GLU A 145 24.37 -7.32 5.91
C GLU A 145 24.61 -8.28 4.72
N LYS A 146 24.57 -7.76 3.49
CA LYS A 146 24.96 -8.46 2.25
C LYS A 146 26.39 -8.11 1.87
#